data_AF-A0A1Q9CEI9-F1
#
_entry.id   AF-A0A1Q9CEI9-F1
#
_cell.length_a   1.000
_cell.length_b   1.000
_cell.length_c   1.000
_cell.angle_alpha   90.00
_cell.angle_beta   90.00
_cell.angle_gamma   90.00
#
_symmetry.space_group_name_H-M   'P 1'
#
loop_
_entity.id
_entity.type
_entity.pdbx_description
1 polymer ?
#
loop_
_entity_poly.entity_id
_entity_poly.type
_entity_poly.pdbx_seq_one_letter_code
_entity_poly.pdbx_strand_id
1 'polypeptide(L)'
;MSIRDVNSPKSPNVVENVFCTYFFGEIAIRFFAFERKKHAFRDKWFLFDFLLVLNMVIETWILPLVLSLLSGDGAANTIDVSMLRMLRLVKLTRLSRMARVLRSVPELAIIVKAIGLSARSVSVFFLLWLVSGVGASGPEEGGLSLLSGDGAANTIDVSMLRMLRLVKLTRLSRMARVLRSVPELAIIVIAGSCTGLFVLIYVFAVVFRQLTDGNDLGAAYFSSVPTAMDTLLMDGILADYAPILHVVGTQGGPLEWCIMLFFVLLAAITIMYMLVGVLVEVVGALAHAEKESITVGYVASTLRDKMHSHGHDVESPLSKAELQDLLLDPEILEVLSSVQVDVVALMELVNIAYEDAERSGASMNFERPPGTKSVRI
;
A
#
# COMPACT_ATOMS: atom_id res chain seq x y z
N MET A 1 -27.18 -34.34 25.01
CA MET A 1 -25.73 -34.38 24.70
C MET A 1 -25.29 -32.95 24.44
N SER A 2 -24.59 -32.35 25.40
CA SER A 2 -24.44 -30.90 25.56
C SER A 2 -23.35 -30.32 24.64
N ILE A 3 -23.69 -29.26 23.92
CA ILE A 3 -22.81 -28.43 23.08
C ILE A 3 -21.87 -27.60 23.98
N ARG A 4 -20.93 -28.24 24.68
CA ARG A 4 -19.95 -27.56 25.56
C ARG A 4 -18.48 -27.94 25.32
N ASP A 5 -18.19 -28.88 24.42
CA ASP A 5 -16.80 -29.37 24.22
C ASP A 5 -16.04 -28.75 23.02
N VAL A 6 -16.57 -27.70 22.38
CA VAL A 6 -15.87 -27.02 21.25
C VAL A 6 -14.92 -25.90 21.72
N ASN A 7 -14.96 -25.51 23.00
CA ASN A 7 -14.04 -24.51 23.57
C ASN A 7 -12.97 -25.13 24.45
N SER A 8 -12.12 -25.98 23.87
CA SER A 8 -10.85 -26.33 24.51
C SER A 8 -9.82 -25.23 24.21
N PRO A 9 -9.25 -24.52 25.22
CA PRO A 9 -8.24 -23.47 25.03
C PRO A 9 -6.90 -23.99 24.45
N LYS A 10 -6.83 -25.26 24.05
CA LYS A 10 -5.67 -25.91 23.44
C LYS A 10 -5.67 -25.85 21.90
N SER A 11 -6.81 -25.56 21.26
CA SER A 11 -6.92 -25.58 19.80
C SER A 11 -6.02 -24.57 19.04
N PRO A 12 -5.85 -23.30 19.45
CA PRO A 12 -5.05 -22.36 18.67
C PRO A 12 -3.55 -22.70 18.72
N ASN A 13 -3.03 -23.15 19.87
CA ASN A 13 -1.62 -23.51 20.02
C ASN A 13 -1.24 -24.77 19.22
N VAL A 14 -2.16 -25.73 19.12
CA VAL A 14 -1.94 -26.95 18.32
C VAL A 14 -1.85 -26.59 16.84
N VAL A 15 -2.77 -25.75 16.36
CA VAL A 15 -2.78 -25.26 14.97
C VAL A 15 -1.50 -24.49 14.65
N GLU A 16 -1.04 -23.61 15.54
CA GLU A 16 0.20 -22.85 15.36
C GLU A 16 1.44 -23.74 15.25
N ASN A 17 1.53 -24.77 16.10
CA ASN A 17 2.63 -25.73 16.06
C ASN A 17 2.64 -26.53 14.76
N VAL A 18 1.48 -26.98 14.29
CA VAL A 18 1.36 -27.70 13.01
C VAL A 18 1.80 -26.82 11.84
N PHE A 19 1.34 -25.56 11.79
CA PHE A 19 1.78 -24.61 10.77
C PHE A 19 3.29 -24.33 10.85
N CYS A 20 3.84 -24.13 12.06
CA CYS A 20 5.27 -23.89 12.25
C CYS A 20 6.10 -25.06 11.73
N THR A 21 5.72 -26.30 12.04
CA THR A 21 6.39 -27.51 11.55
C THR A 21 6.32 -27.63 10.03
N TYR A 22 5.14 -27.39 9.43
CA TYR A 22 4.96 -27.41 7.98
C TYR A 22 5.89 -26.41 7.27
N PHE A 23 5.87 -25.15 7.72
CA PHE A 23 6.67 -24.09 7.09
C PHE A 23 8.17 -24.25 7.33
N PHE A 24 8.57 -24.81 8.47
CA PHE A 24 9.95 -25.22 8.71
C PHE A 24 10.39 -26.35 7.76
N GLY A 25 9.53 -27.33 7.53
CA GLY A 25 9.77 -28.39 6.54
C GLY A 25 9.89 -27.84 5.11
N GLU A 26 8.99 -26.95 4.70
CA GLU A 26 9.01 -26.32 3.36
C GLU A 26 10.36 -25.62 3.09
N ILE A 27 10.83 -24.77 4.03
CA ILE A 27 12.07 -24.02 3.83
C ILE A 27 13.30 -24.93 3.90
N ALA A 28 13.27 -25.98 4.73
CA ALA A 28 14.33 -26.98 4.78
C ALA A 28 14.46 -27.72 3.44
N ILE A 29 13.34 -28.20 2.87
CA ILE A 29 13.31 -28.88 1.57
C ILE A 29 13.84 -27.94 0.47
N ARG A 30 13.36 -26.69 0.41
CA ARG A 30 13.89 -25.69 -0.55
C ARG A 30 15.38 -25.47 -0.40
N PHE A 31 15.88 -25.38 0.84
CA PHE A 31 17.31 -25.22 1.09
C PHE A 31 18.13 -26.43 0.61
N PHE A 32 17.61 -27.64 0.76
CA PHE A 32 18.26 -28.87 0.29
C PHE A 32 18.24 -29.02 -1.23
N ALA A 33 17.26 -28.45 -1.93
CA ALA A 33 17.18 -28.47 -3.38
C ALA A 33 18.23 -27.61 -4.10
N PHE A 34 18.88 -26.64 -3.43
CA PHE A 34 19.95 -25.85 -4.03
C PHE A 34 21.28 -26.63 -4.09
N GLU A 35 21.83 -26.81 -5.30
CA GLU A 35 23.13 -27.46 -5.55
C GLU A 35 24.31 -26.78 -4.85
N ARG A 36 24.35 -25.43 -4.84
CA ARG A 36 25.33 -24.66 -4.03
C ARG A 36 24.60 -23.74 -3.06
N LYS A 37 24.90 -23.90 -1.77
CA LYS A 37 24.26 -23.15 -0.67
C LYS A 37 24.43 -21.63 -0.77
N LYS A 38 25.47 -21.14 -1.45
CA LYS A 38 25.65 -19.70 -1.74
C LYS A 38 24.53 -19.11 -2.60
N HIS A 39 23.86 -19.91 -3.45
CA HIS A 39 22.74 -19.42 -4.26
C HIS A 39 21.50 -19.15 -3.40
N ALA A 40 21.26 -19.96 -2.35
CA ALA A 40 20.16 -19.73 -1.42
C ALA A 40 20.26 -18.36 -0.74
N PHE A 41 21.46 -17.92 -0.33
CA PHE A 41 21.65 -16.61 0.30
C PHE A 41 21.67 -15.43 -0.69
N ARG A 42 21.75 -15.70 -2.00
CA ARG A 42 21.59 -14.68 -3.06
C ARG A 42 20.14 -14.49 -3.48
N ASP A 43 19.30 -15.49 -3.27
CA ASP A 43 17.87 -15.41 -3.53
C ASP A 43 17.17 -14.60 -2.42
N LYS A 44 16.73 -13.39 -2.76
CA LYS A 44 16.04 -12.47 -1.84
C LYS A 44 14.72 -13.05 -1.34
N TRP A 45 14.04 -13.87 -2.14
CA TRP A 45 12.78 -14.49 -1.76
C TRP A 45 12.99 -15.66 -0.81
N PHE A 46 14.03 -16.47 -1.05
CA PHE A 46 14.45 -17.49 -0.11
C PHE A 46 14.87 -16.87 1.23
N LEU A 47 15.70 -15.82 1.23
CA LEU A 47 16.15 -15.15 2.45
C LEU A 47 14.98 -14.56 3.25
N PHE A 48 14.02 -13.94 2.57
CA PHE A 48 12.81 -13.43 3.21
C PHE A 48 11.97 -14.54 3.85
N ASP A 49 11.72 -15.64 3.13
CA ASP A 49 10.98 -16.79 3.69
C ASP A 49 11.71 -17.41 4.88
N PHE A 50 13.04 -17.53 4.78
CA PHE A 50 13.87 -18.02 5.86
C PHE A 50 13.76 -17.15 7.10
N LEU A 51 13.82 -15.82 6.97
CA LEU A 51 13.64 -14.89 8.09
C LEU A 51 12.24 -14.97 8.69
N LEU A 52 11.19 -15.11 7.85
CA LEU A 52 9.83 -15.32 8.34
C LEU A 52 9.71 -16.60 9.17
N VAL A 53 10.20 -17.73 8.64
CA VAL A 53 10.15 -19.02 9.34
C VAL A 53 10.99 -19.00 10.61
N LEU A 54 12.18 -18.39 10.56
CA LEU A 54 13.05 -18.24 11.73
C LEU A 54 12.32 -17.49 12.85
N ASN A 55 11.67 -16.38 12.52
CA ASN A 55 10.90 -15.61 13.48
C ASN A 55 9.69 -16.41 14.01
N MET A 56 9.02 -17.21 13.18
CA MET A 56 7.96 -18.12 13.62
C MET A 56 8.46 -19.18 14.61
N VAL A 57 9.62 -19.78 14.36
CA VAL A 57 10.24 -20.79 15.25
C VAL A 57 10.65 -20.16 16.57
N ILE A 58 11.25 -18.96 16.53
CA ILE A 58 11.59 -18.21 17.74
C ILE A 58 10.33 -17.99 18.59
N GLU A 59 9.24 -17.54 17.96
CA GLU A 59 8.02 -17.22 18.69
C GLU A 59 7.26 -18.46 19.20
N THR A 60 7.20 -19.53 18.40
CA THR A 60 6.34 -20.69 18.68
C THR A 60 7.04 -21.73 19.57
N TRP A 61 8.36 -21.93 19.40
CA TRP A 61 9.11 -22.95 20.13
C TRP A 61 10.10 -22.36 21.13
N ILE A 62 10.90 -21.36 20.74
CA ILE A 62 11.98 -20.86 21.59
C ILE A 62 11.44 -20.01 22.74
N LEU A 63 10.53 -19.07 22.47
CA LEU A 63 10.03 -18.12 23.46
C LEU A 63 9.26 -18.83 24.61
N PRO A 64 8.34 -19.78 24.34
CA PRO A 64 7.69 -20.55 25.42
C PRO A 64 8.67 -21.47 26.18
N LEU A 65 9.66 -22.05 25.48
CA LEU A 65 10.69 -22.88 26.11
C LEU A 65 11.57 -22.07 27.05
N VAL A 66 12.08 -20.93 26.59
CA VAL A 66 12.90 -20.00 27.40
C VAL A 66 12.10 -19.48 28.59
N LEU A 67 10.83 -19.10 28.38
CA LEU A 67 9.96 -18.69 29.47
C LEU A 67 9.74 -19.83 30.47
N SER A 68 9.48 -21.05 30.01
CA SER A 68 9.29 -22.22 30.88
C SER A 68 10.55 -22.57 31.68
N LEU A 69 11.74 -22.41 31.10
CA LEU A 69 13.02 -22.67 31.77
C LEU A 69 13.35 -21.57 32.79
N LEU A 70 13.08 -20.30 32.47
CA LEU A 70 13.28 -19.17 33.38
C LEU A 70 12.24 -19.13 34.51
N SER A 71 11.10 -19.81 34.35
CA SER A 71 10.02 -19.90 35.35
C SER A 71 10.19 -21.09 36.32
N GLY A 72 11.23 -21.91 36.15
CA GLY A 72 11.50 -23.08 36.97
C GLY A 72 12.21 -22.73 38.28
N ASP A 73 11.55 -23.07 39.38
CA ASP A 73 11.99 -23.15 40.78
C ASP A 73 13.02 -22.09 41.27
N GLY A 74 12.52 -21.01 41.86
CA GLY A 74 13.28 -20.25 42.86
C GLY A 74 13.81 -18.86 42.51
N ALA A 75 13.35 -18.20 41.44
CA ALA A 75 13.65 -16.78 41.21
C ALA A 75 12.42 -16.02 40.69
N ALA A 76 11.43 -15.86 41.57
CA ALA A 76 10.40 -14.86 41.38
C ALA A 76 11.04 -13.46 41.42
N ASN A 77 10.67 -12.62 40.43
CA ASN A 77 10.78 -11.16 40.43
C ASN A 77 12.03 -10.46 39.87
N THR A 78 12.47 -10.78 38.65
CA THR A 78 13.26 -9.80 37.85
C THR A 78 12.90 -9.68 36.37
N ILE A 79 12.07 -10.56 35.79
CA ILE A 79 11.52 -10.31 34.46
C ILE A 79 10.28 -9.42 34.63
N ASP A 80 10.53 -8.12 34.55
CA ASP A 80 9.52 -7.07 34.60
C ASP A 80 8.33 -7.45 33.71
N VAL A 81 7.12 -7.46 34.27
CA VAL A 81 5.87 -7.82 33.58
C VAL A 81 5.68 -6.97 32.31
N SER A 82 6.32 -5.81 32.27
CA SER A 82 6.46 -4.90 31.13
C SER A 82 7.19 -5.53 29.93
N MET A 83 8.27 -6.29 30.16
CA MET A 83 9.02 -7.00 29.10
C MET A 83 8.20 -8.17 28.55
N LEU A 84 7.44 -8.87 29.40
CA LEU A 84 6.48 -9.90 28.97
C LEU A 84 5.31 -9.32 28.17
N ARG A 85 4.93 -8.05 28.41
CA ARG A 85 3.94 -7.33 27.58
C ARG A 85 4.53 -6.95 26.22
N MET A 86 5.78 -6.49 26.15
CA MET A 86 6.45 -6.20 24.88
C MET A 86 6.69 -7.47 24.04
N LEU A 87 6.97 -8.61 24.67
CA LEU A 87 7.06 -9.90 23.97
C LEU A 87 5.72 -10.32 23.30
N ARG A 88 4.58 -9.72 23.69
CA ARG A 88 3.31 -9.91 22.96
C ARG A 88 3.28 -9.16 21.62
N LEU A 89 4.07 -8.10 21.44
CA LEU A 89 4.20 -7.41 20.15
C LEU A 89 4.90 -8.28 19.12
N VAL A 90 5.78 -9.18 19.55
CA VAL A 90 6.38 -10.19 18.66
C VAL A 90 5.29 -11.07 18.03
N LYS A 91 4.13 -11.26 18.68
CA LYS A 91 2.99 -11.98 18.08
C LYS A 91 2.38 -11.27 16.87
N LEU A 92 2.53 -9.94 16.74
CA LEU A 92 2.09 -9.22 15.54
C LEU A 92 2.94 -9.58 14.32
N THR A 93 4.17 -10.04 14.53
CA THR A 93 5.00 -10.53 13.43
C THR A 93 4.40 -11.77 12.76
N ARG A 94 3.41 -12.45 13.35
CA ARG A 94 2.63 -13.49 12.66
C ARG A 94 1.89 -12.96 11.43
N LEU A 95 1.51 -11.68 11.41
CA LEU A 95 0.89 -11.04 10.26
C LEU A 95 1.84 -10.95 9.07
N SER A 96 3.17 -10.96 9.30
CA SER A 96 4.16 -11.01 8.22
C SER A 96 4.09 -12.29 7.39
N ARG A 97 3.44 -13.36 7.88
CA ARG A 97 3.16 -14.56 7.08
C ARG A 97 2.20 -14.28 5.93
N MET A 98 1.31 -13.28 6.09
CA MET A 98 0.44 -12.79 5.02
C MET A 98 1.26 -12.15 3.88
N ALA A 99 2.52 -11.77 4.12
CA ALA A 99 3.41 -11.29 3.05
C ALA A 99 3.71 -12.36 2.00
N ARG A 100 3.50 -13.65 2.31
CA ARG A 100 3.57 -14.72 1.30
C ARG A 100 2.42 -14.62 0.29
N VAL A 101 1.26 -14.10 0.70
CA VAL A 101 0.11 -13.87 -0.20
C VAL A 101 0.44 -12.84 -1.28
N LEU A 102 1.34 -11.90 -0.97
CA LEU A 102 1.86 -10.95 -1.96
C LEU A 102 2.62 -11.64 -3.10
N ARG A 103 3.08 -12.89 -2.93
CA ARG A 103 3.71 -13.67 -4.02
C ARG A 103 2.71 -14.42 -4.88
N SER A 104 1.63 -14.91 -4.27
CA SER A 104 0.57 -15.62 -4.99
C SER A 104 -0.30 -14.67 -5.82
N VAL A 105 -0.26 -13.37 -5.51
CA VAL A 105 -1.09 -12.34 -6.15
C VAL A 105 -0.15 -11.22 -6.63
N PRO A 106 0.35 -11.28 -7.88
CA PRO A 106 1.27 -10.28 -8.42
C PRO A 106 0.72 -8.85 -8.33
N GLU A 107 -0.60 -8.69 -8.37
CA GLU A 107 -1.32 -7.41 -8.22
C GLU A 107 -1.05 -6.77 -6.86
N LEU A 108 -1.04 -7.57 -5.78
CA LEU A 108 -0.72 -7.07 -4.44
C LEU A 108 0.75 -6.69 -4.30
N ALA A 109 1.67 -7.42 -4.95
CA ALA A 109 3.08 -7.06 -4.97
C ALA A 109 3.33 -5.73 -5.70
N ILE A 110 2.57 -5.45 -6.76
CA ILE A 110 2.63 -4.17 -7.48
C ILE A 110 2.23 -3.03 -6.55
N ILE A 111 1.13 -3.18 -5.80
CA ILE A 111 0.68 -2.18 -4.82
C ILE A 111 1.73 -1.94 -3.74
N VAL A 112 2.30 -3.00 -3.16
CA VAL A 112 3.31 -2.87 -2.09
C VAL A 112 4.58 -2.19 -2.61
N LYS A 113 5.01 -2.50 -3.84
CA LYS A 113 6.14 -1.81 -4.48
C LYS A 113 5.83 -0.33 -4.76
N ALA A 114 4.62 -0.01 -5.20
CA ALA A 114 4.17 1.37 -5.41
C ALA A 114 4.17 2.15 -4.10
N ILE A 115 3.62 1.59 -3.02
CA ILE A 115 3.67 2.22 -1.68
C ILE A 115 5.12 2.51 -1.26
N GLY A 116 6.04 1.58 -1.50
CA GLY A 116 7.46 1.78 -1.21
C GLY A 116 8.10 2.91 -2.02
N LEU A 117 7.73 3.06 -3.30
CA LEU A 117 8.16 4.15 -4.15
C LEU A 117 7.58 5.49 -3.70
N SER A 118 6.27 5.55 -3.41
CA SER A 118 5.60 6.76 -2.93
C SER A 118 6.07 7.17 -1.52
N ALA A 119 6.40 6.20 -0.66
CA ALA A 119 6.89 6.44 0.71
C ALA A 119 8.18 7.27 0.74
N ARG A 120 9.01 7.21 -0.31
CA ARG A 120 10.21 8.05 -0.44
C ARG A 120 9.87 9.54 -0.40
N SER A 121 8.78 9.96 -1.04
CA SER A 121 8.34 11.36 -1.04
C SER A 121 7.85 11.82 0.33
N VAL A 122 7.07 10.96 1.00
CA VAL A 122 6.54 11.17 2.35
C VAL A 122 7.66 11.22 3.38
N SER A 123 8.66 10.35 3.25
CA SER A 123 9.82 10.29 4.15
C SER A 123 10.65 11.57 4.09
N VAL A 124 10.80 12.18 2.91
CA VAL A 124 11.48 13.48 2.76
C VAL A 124 10.68 14.60 3.45
N PHE A 125 9.35 14.58 3.38
CA PHE A 125 8.51 15.54 4.11
C PHE A 125 8.67 15.39 5.63
N PHE A 126 8.56 14.17 6.17
CA PHE A 126 8.74 13.90 7.60
C PHE A 126 10.16 14.21 8.08
N LEU A 127 11.19 13.88 7.30
CA LEU A 127 12.57 14.25 7.60
C LEU A 127 12.77 15.76 7.62
N LEU A 128 12.17 16.49 6.67
CA LEU A 128 12.21 17.95 6.66
C LEU A 128 11.45 18.55 7.85
N TRP A 129 10.32 17.98 8.25
CA TRP A 129 9.57 18.39 9.45
C TRP A 129 10.40 18.17 10.73
N LEU A 130 11.01 16.98 10.86
CA LEU A 130 11.87 16.61 11.99
C LEU A 130 13.13 17.49 12.06
N VAL A 131 13.78 17.74 10.93
CA VAL A 131 14.96 18.63 10.83
C VAL A 131 14.60 20.10 11.06
N SER A 132 13.35 20.51 10.79
CA SER A 132 12.88 21.88 11.04
C SER A 132 12.70 22.19 12.53
N GLY A 133 12.82 21.20 13.43
CA GLY A 133 13.00 21.44 14.87
C GLY A 133 11.83 22.16 15.54
N VAL A 134 10.58 21.95 15.10
CA VAL A 134 9.38 22.54 15.71
C VAL A 134 8.93 21.78 16.98
N GLY A 135 9.55 20.64 17.30
CA GLY A 135 9.17 19.78 18.43
C GLY A 135 10.10 19.79 19.65
N ALA A 136 11.02 20.74 19.79
CA ALA A 136 11.98 20.78 20.92
C ALA A 136 11.83 22.02 21.82
N SER A 137 10.62 22.55 21.98
CA SER A 137 10.30 23.44 23.10
C SER A 137 9.48 22.68 24.13
N GLY A 138 10.17 21.96 25.01
CA GLY A 138 9.63 21.63 26.33
C GLY A 138 9.51 22.91 27.17
N PRO A 139 8.69 22.89 28.25
CA PRO A 139 8.39 24.09 29.02
C PRO A 139 9.65 24.55 29.77
N GLU A 140 10.06 25.80 29.55
CA GLU A 140 11.04 26.45 30.43
C GLU A 140 10.34 26.84 31.74
N GLU A 141 10.62 26.08 32.80
CA GLU A 141 10.64 26.62 34.16
C GLU A 141 12.05 26.42 34.73
N GLY A 142 12.74 27.52 35.00
CA GLY A 142 14.07 27.51 35.62
C GLY A 142 14.80 28.81 35.36
N GLY A 143 14.46 29.85 36.12
CA GLY A 143 15.03 31.17 35.99
C GLY A 143 16.56 31.20 36.09
N LEU A 144 17.16 32.04 35.25
CA LEU A 144 18.46 32.63 35.55
C LEU A 144 18.42 34.11 35.18
N SER A 145 18.04 34.91 36.18
CA SER A 145 18.43 36.32 36.27
C SER A 145 19.94 36.42 36.17
N LEU A 146 20.46 37.05 35.11
CA LEU A 146 21.68 37.88 35.06
C LEU A 146 22.13 37.98 33.59
N LEU A 147 21.74 39.06 32.91
CA LEU A 147 22.68 40.11 32.54
C LEU A 147 21.90 41.30 32.00
N SER A 148 22.12 42.40 32.71
CA SER A 148 21.82 43.79 32.37
C SER A 148 22.16 44.14 30.92
N GLY A 149 21.38 45.04 30.30
CA GLY A 149 21.85 45.75 29.11
C GLY A 149 20.77 46.15 28.13
N ASP A 150 20.25 47.36 28.35
CA ASP A 150 19.76 48.34 27.37
C ASP A 150 19.90 47.97 25.87
N GLY A 151 18.78 48.00 25.13
CA GLY A 151 18.78 47.70 23.69
C GLY A 151 17.41 47.36 23.10
N ALA A 152 16.45 48.26 23.24
CA ALA A 152 15.26 48.26 22.39
C ALA A 152 15.67 48.38 20.91
N ALA A 153 15.01 47.60 20.04
CA ALA A 153 15.02 47.70 18.57
C ALA A 153 16.00 46.85 17.72
N ASN A 154 16.43 45.65 18.16
CA ASN A 154 16.98 44.69 17.19
C ASN A 154 16.59 43.21 17.38
N THR A 155 15.53 42.94 18.15
CA THR A 155 14.89 41.62 18.17
C THR A 155 13.81 41.56 17.09
N ILE A 156 14.17 41.76 15.81
CA ILE A 156 13.39 41.11 14.76
C ILE A 156 13.63 39.63 15.00
N ASP A 157 12.65 38.99 15.63
CA ASP A 157 12.74 37.69 16.24
C ASP A 157 13.56 36.71 15.40
N VAL A 158 14.67 36.23 15.97
CA VAL A 158 15.43 35.10 15.44
C VAL A 158 14.49 33.89 15.23
N SER A 159 13.37 33.86 15.95
CA SER A 159 12.22 32.96 15.77
C SER A 159 11.48 33.17 14.43
N MET A 160 11.18 34.40 14.01
CA MET A 160 10.63 34.70 12.67
C MET A 160 11.62 34.33 11.55
N LEU A 161 12.92 34.58 11.75
CA LEU A 161 13.97 34.19 10.80
C LEU A 161 14.18 32.67 10.72
N ARG A 162 13.84 31.92 11.77
CA ARG A 162 13.79 30.44 11.74
C ARG A 162 12.55 29.94 10.97
N MET A 163 11.40 30.61 11.08
CA MET A 163 10.20 30.30 10.28
C MET A 163 10.40 30.51 8.78
N LEU A 164 11.28 31.44 8.37
CA LEU A 164 11.70 31.59 6.97
C LEU A 164 12.39 30.34 6.40
N ARG A 165 12.81 29.36 7.23
CA ARG A 165 13.29 28.05 6.76
C ARG A 165 12.15 27.15 6.25
N LEU A 166 10.90 27.37 6.68
CA LEU A 166 9.71 26.72 6.11
C LEU A 166 9.46 27.16 4.67
N VAL A 167 9.98 28.32 4.25
CA VAL A 167 9.98 28.72 2.83
C VAL A 167 10.79 27.72 1.99
N LYS A 168 11.65 26.87 2.56
CA LYS A 168 12.28 25.77 1.81
C LYS A 168 11.30 24.65 1.44
N LEU A 169 10.12 24.55 2.07
CA LEU A 169 8.99 23.73 1.60
C LEU A 169 8.40 24.27 0.29
N THR A 170 8.68 25.51 -0.12
CA THR A 170 8.40 25.96 -1.49
C THR A 170 9.14 25.12 -2.53
N ARG A 171 10.12 24.29 -2.17
CA ARG A 171 10.67 23.30 -3.09
C ARG A 171 9.66 22.22 -3.48
N LEU A 172 8.62 21.95 -2.68
CA LEU A 172 7.46 21.13 -3.08
C LEU A 172 6.60 21.83 -4.14
N SER A 173 6.64 23.16 -4.25
CA SER A 173 6.02 23.88 -5.39
C SER A 173 6.65 23.52 -6.74
N ARG A 174 7.81 22.85 -6.75
CA ARG A 174 8.35 22.25 -7.99
C ARG A 174 7.51 21.07 -8.47
N MET A 175 6.90 20.29 -7.58
CA MET A 175 5.87 19.31 -7.97
C MET A 175 4.57 20.02 -8.36
N ALA A 176 4.25 21.17 -7.76
CA ALA A 176 3.14 22.02 -8.22
C ALA A 176 3.35 22.61 -9.64
N ARG A 177 4.56 22.52 -10.23
CA ARG A 177 4.74 22.80 -11.66
C ARG A 177 4.07 21.75 -12.56
N VAL A 178 3.85 20.52 -12.09
CA VAL A 178 3.06 19.50 -12.79
C VAL A 178 1.56 19.86 -12.75
N LEU A 179 1.09 20.51 -11.67
CA LEU A 179 -0.25 21.09 -11.59
C LEU A 179 -0.42 22.37 -12.45
N ARG A 180 0.68 22.93 -12.96
CA ARG A 180 0.68 24.16 -13.79
C ARG A 180 0.29 23.91 -15.24
N SER A 181 0.16 22.66 -15.68
CA SER A 181 -0.38 22.33 -17.00
C SER A 181 -1.90 22.43 -17.07
N VAL A 182 -2.62 22.42 -15.93
CA VAL A 182 -4.08 22.58 -15.92
C VAL A 182 -4.62 23.29 -14.64
N PRO A 183 -4.26 24.56 -14.38
CA PRO A 183 -4.82 25.32 -13.26
C PRO A 183 -6.35 25.45 -13.33
N GLU A 184 -6.90 25.47 -14.54
CA GLU A 184 -8.35 25.53 -14.77
C GLU A 184 -9.07 24.27 -14.26
N LEU A 185 -8.52 23.06 -14.46
CA LEU A 185 -9.13 21.83 -13.95
C LEU A 185 -9.12 21.78 -12.42
N ALA A 186 -8.04 22.18 -11.76
CA ALA A 186 -7.97 22.15 -10.29
C ALA A 186 -9.00 23.11 -9.67
N ILE A 187 -9.14 24.31 -10.24
CA ILE A 187 -10.14 25.29 -9.79
C ILE A 187 -11.57 24.78 -10.06
N ILE A 188 -11.83 24.17 -11.22
CA ILE A 188 -13.13 23.59 -11.55
C ILE A 188 -13.47 22.42 -10.61
N VAL A 189 -12.51 21.55 -10.28
CA VAL A 189 -12.76 20.41 -9.38
C VAL A 189 -12.99 20.89 -7.95
N ILE A 190 -12.23 21.88 -7.46
CA ILE A 190 -12.43 22.45 -6.13
C ILE A 190 -13.77 23.18 -6.06
N ALA A 191 -14.07 24.06 -7.03
CA ALA A 191 -15.33 24.79 -7.08
C ALA A 191 -16.54 23.83 -7.23
N GLY A 192 -16.45 22.86 -8.14
CA GLY A 192 -17.50 21.87 -8.37
C GLY A 192 -17.73 20.97 -7.17
N SER A 193 -16.67 20.53 -6.49
CA SER A 193 -16.77 19.72 -5.27
C SER A 193 -17.40 20.50 -4.12
N CYS A 194 -16.99 21.75 -3.91
CA CYS A 194 -17.57 22.61 -2.87
C CYS A 194 -19.04 22.96 -3.17
N THR A 195 -19.39 23.28 -4.41
CA THR A 195 -20.78 23.56 -4.80
C THR A 195 -21.65 22.31 -4.67
N GLY A 196 -21.17 21.15 -5.11
CA GLY A 196 -21.88 19.88 -4.96
C GLY A 196 -22.08 19.50 -3.49
N LEU A 197 -21.04 19.68 -2.66
CA LEU A 197 -21.11 19.44 -1.22
C LEU A 197 -22.15 20.36 -0.55
N PHE A 198 -22.15 21.64 -0.90
CA PHE A 198 -23.11 22.60 -0.36
C PHE A 198 -24.56 22.24 -0.72
N VAL A 199 -24.81 21.89 -1.99
CA VAL A 199 -26.14 21.45 -2.44
C VAL A 199 -26.57 20.17 -1.72
N LEU A 200 -25.66 19.20 -1.56
CA LEU A 200 -25.94 17.94 -0.86
C LEU A 200 -26.30 18.21 0.60
N ILE A 201 -25.48 18.98 1.32
CA ILE A 201 -25.75 19.33 2.73
C ILE A 201 -27.09 20.07 2.86
N TYR A 202 -27.40 21.00 1.96
CA TYR A 202 -28.67 21.71 1.97
C TYR A 202 -29.87 20.77 1.77
N VAL A 203 -29.83 19.90 0.75
CA VAL A 203 -30.92 18.94 0.48
C VAL A 203 -31.13 18.01 1.67
N PHE A 204 -30.05 17.44 2.23
CA PHE A 204 -30.16 16.57 3.39
C PHE A 204 -30.59 17.32 4.65
N ALA A 205 -30.16 18.57 4.86
CA ALA A 205 -30.61 19.40 5.98
C ALA A 205 -32.13 19.64 5.93
N VAL A 206 -32.68 19.91 4.74
CA VAL A 206 -34.13 20.05 4.55
C VAL A 206 -34.85 18.73 4.83
N VAL A 207 -34.34 17.60 4.32
CA VAL A 207 -34.93 16.27 4.56
C VAL A 207 -34.92 15.93 6.06
N PHE A 208 -33.79 16.09 6.75
CA PHE A 208 -33.70 15.82 8.18
C PHE A 208 -34.59 16.77 8.99
N ARG A 209 -34.67 18.05 8.63
CA ARG A 209 -35.57 19.00 9.29
C ARG A 209 -37.03 18.58 9.15
N GLN A 210 -37.46 18.07 7.98
CA GLN A 210 -38.82 17.61 7.75
C GLN A 210 -39.14 16.29 8.45
N LEU A 211 -38.20 15.34 8.44
CA LEU A 211 -38.39 14.02 9.06
C LEU A 211 -38.37 14.06 10.59
N THR A 212 -37.68 15.04 11.17
CA THR A 212 -37.51 15.16 12.62
C THR A 212 -38.43 16.22 13.23
N ASP A 213 -39.35 16.76 12.45
CA ASP A 213 -40.32 17.75 12.94
C ASP A 213 -41.24 17.13 13.99
N GLY A 214 -41.30 17.75 15.17
CA GLY A 214 -42.06 17.23 16.32
C GLY A 214 -41.33 16.19 17.19
N ASN A 215 -40.09 15.81 16.88
CA ASN A 215 -39.27 14.92 17.71
C ASN A 215 -38.23 15.68 18.54
N ASP A 216 -37.86 15.15 19.71
CA ASP A 216 -36.80 15.72 20.58
C ASP A 216 -35.44 15.80 19.85
N LEU A 217 -35.17 14.86 18.95
CA LEU A 217 -33.98 14.86 18.09
C LEU A 217 -33.95 16.09 17.16
N GLY A 218 -35.10 16.46 16.61
CA GLY A 218 -35.23 17.64 15.76
C GLY A 218 -35.04 18.94 16.56
N ALA A 219 -35.47 18.97 17.82
CA ALA A 219 -35.23 20.11 18.71
C ALA A 219 -33.74 20.25 19.08
N ALA A 220 -33.05 19.13 19.29
CA ALA A 220 -31.65 19.12 19.71
C ALA A 220 -30.65 19.44 18.58
N TYR A 221 -30.84 18.83 17.40
CA TYR A 221 -29.84 18.85 16.32
C TYR A 221 -30.32 19.50 15.02
N PHE A 222 -31.63 19.50 14.75
CA PHE A 222 -32.17 19.91 13.46
C PHE A 222 -33.27 20.97 13.63
N SER A 223 -33.05 21.98 14.48
CA SER A 223 -34.08 22.96 14.86
C SER A 223 -34.40 23.94 13.72
N SER A 224 -33.43 24.23 12.87
CA SER A 224 -33.57 25.08 11.68
C SER A 224 -32.73 24.52 10.53
N VAL A 225 -33.01 24.92 9.29
CA VAL A 225 -32.23 24.46 8.13
C VAL A 225 -30.75 24.86 8.25
N PRO A 226 -30.38 26.11 8.62
CA PRO A 226 -28.98 26.46 8.83
C PRO A 226 -28.30 25.67 9.96
N THR A 227 -28.99 25.44 11.08
CA THR A 227 -28.46 24.62 12.18
C THR A 227 -28.27 23.17 11.74
N ALA A 228 -29.23 22.61 10.99
CA ALA A 228 -29.12 21.29 10.41
C ALA A 228 -27.95 21.18 9.43
N MET A 229 -27.70 22.21 8.61
CA MET A 229 -26.55 22.26 7.71
C MET A 229 -25.23 22.27 8.48
N ASP A 230 -25.15 23.04 9.59
CA ASP A 230 -23.97 23.09 10.45
C ASP A 230 -23.72 21.74 11.14
N THR A 231 -24.74 21.13 11.73
CA THR A 231 -24.65 19.79 12.32
C THR A 231 -24.23 18.73 11.31
N LEU A 232 -24.80 18.72 10.10
CA LEU A 232 -24.39 17.78 9.06
C LEU A 232 -22.96 18.02 8.58
N LEU A 233 -22.51 19.27 8.50
CA LEU A 233 -21.15 19.61 8.12
C LEU A 233 -20.14 19.22 9.22
N MET A 234 -20.41 19.60 10.47
CA MET A 234 -19.50 19.43 11.60
C MET A 234 -19.55 18.02 12.14
N ASP A 235 -20.71 17.56 12.62
CA ASP A 235 -20.84 16.24 13.25
C ASP A 235 -20.97 15.10 12.23
N GLY A 236 -21.31 15.41 10.98
CA GLY A 236 -21.42 14.43 9.90
C GLY A 236 -20.14 14.27 9.09
N ILE A 237 -19.72 15.32 8.38
CA ILE A 237 -18.62 15.25 7.41
C ILE A 237 -17.26 15.50 8.07
N LEU A 238 -17.19 16.46 8.99
CA LEU A 238 -15.97 16.89 9.66
C LEU A 238 -15.92 16.43 11.12
N ALA A 239 -16.50 15.27 11.44
CA ALA A 239 -16.70 14.81 12.83
C ALA A 239 -15.41 14.80 13.66
N ASP A 240 -14.30 14.41 13.04
CA ASP A 240 -12.98 14.38 13.69
C ASP A 240 -12.44 15.79 14.02
N TYR A 241 -12.88 16.81 13.27
CA TYR A 241 -12.47 18.21 13.43
C TYR A 241 -13.51 19.06 14.18
N ALA A 242 -14.73 18.54 14.39
CA ALA A 242 -15.80 19.26 15.07
C ALA A 242 -15.41 19.79 16.47
N PRO A 243 -14.69 19.02 17.33
CA PRO A 243 -14.31 19.52 18.65
C PRO A 243 -13.43 20.77 18.60
N ILE A 244 -12.47 20.81 17.66
CA ILE A 244 -11.57 21.97 17.53
C ILE A 244 -12.27 23.14 16.85
N LEU A 245 -13.12 22.89 15.86
CA LEU A 245 -13.90 23.93 15.18
C LEU A 245 -14.90 24.60 16.12
N HIS A 246 -15.56 23.85 17.00
CA HIS A 246 -16.46 24.41 18.02
C HIS A 246 -15.71 25.26 19.06
N VAL A 247 -14.54 24.80 19.54
CA VAL A 247 -13.73 25.59 20.49
C VAL A 247 -13.26 26.89 19.86
N VAL A 248 -12.76 26.85 18.62
CA VAL A 248 -12.31 28.05 17.91
C VAL A 248 -13.48 28.99 17.60
N GLY A 249 -14.64 28.45 17.21
CA GLY A 249 -15.82 29.27 16.93
C GLY A 249 -16.41 29.95 18.17
N THR A 250 -16.34 29.29 19.33
CA THR A 250 -16.88 29.86 20.57
C THR A 250 -15.93 30.86 21.23
N GLN A 251 -14.61 30.67 21.14
CA GLN A 251 -13.62 31.50 21.84
C GLN A 251 -12.94 32.55 20.94
N GLY A 252 -12.75 32.25 19.66
CA GLY A 252 -11.99 33.06 18.69
C GLY A 252 -12.81 33.97 17.79
N GLY A 253 -14.14 33.83 17.84
CA GLY A 253 -15.06 34.59 16.97
C GLY A 253 -15.18 34.03 15.55
N PRO A 254 -16.06 34.63 14.72
CA PRO A 254 -16.47 34.06 13.43
C PRO A 254 -15.36 34.05 12.37
N LEU A 255 -14.43 35.00 12.43
CA LEU A 255 -13.33 35.08 11.45
C LEU A 255 -12.31 33.95 11.66
N GLU A 256 -11.95 33.65 12.91
CA GLU A 256 -11.04 32.56 13.25
C GLU A 256 -11.65 31.20 12.91
N TRP A 257 -12.96 31.04 13.13
CA TRP A 257 -13.71 29.86 12.70
C TRP A 257 -13.66 29.67 11.18
N CYS A 258 -13.93 30.73 10.40
CA CYS A 258 -13.87 30.68 8.94
C CYS A 258 -12.48 30.32 8.42
N ILE A 259 -11.43 30.88 9.00
CA ILE A 259 -10.03 30.57 8.63
C ILE A 259 -9.71 29.11 8.96
N MET A 260 -10.10 28.64 10.14
CA MET A 260 -9.88 27.24 10.55
C MET A 260 -10.63 26.26 9.64
N LEU A 261 -11.90 26.54 9.33
CA LEU A 261 -12.69 25.73 8.43
C LEU A 261 -12.09 25.68 7.03
N PHE A 262 -11.62 26.83 6.52
CA PHE A 262 -10.93 26.91 5.23
C PHE A 262 -9.64 26.09 5.22
N PHE A 263 -8.85 26.14 6.30
CA PHE A 263 -7.66 25.31 6.46
C PHE A 263 -7.99 23.81 6.44
N VAL A 264 -9.00 23.38 7.21
CA VAL A 264 -9.44 21.97 7.26
C VAL A 264 -9.88 21.48 5.88
N LEU A 265 -10.70 22.28 5.17
CA LEU A 265 -11.16 21.96 3.82
C LEU A 265 -10.00 21.83 2.84
N LEU A 266 -9.06 22.78 2.85
CA LEU A 266 -7.86 22.72 2.00
C LEU A 266 -6.98 21.52 2.32
N ALA A 267 -6.79 21.20 3.61
CA ALA A 267 -6.02 20.05 4.04
C ALA A 267 -6.67 18.74 3.57
N ALA A 268 -7.98 18.58 3.75
CA ALA A 268 -8.73 17.41 3.30
C ALA A 268 -8.66 17.20 1.78
N ILE A 269 -8.84 18.27 1.00
CA ILE A 269 -8.71 18.24 -0.47
C ILE A 269 -7.28 17.86 -0.88
N THR A 270 -6.26 18.41 -0.19
CA THR A 270 -4.85 18.10 -0.48
C THR A 270 -4.52 16.63 -0.21
N ILE A 271 -5.03 16.07 0.89
CA ILE A 271 -4.87 14.65 1.22
C ILE A 271 -5.54 13.78 0.15
N MET A 272 -6.78 14.13 -0.23
CA MET A 272 -7.50 13.41 -1.28
C MET A 272 -6.72 13.39 -2.60
N TYR A 273 -6.19 14.52 -3.06
CA TYR A 273 -5.40 14.56 -4.29
C TYR A 273 -4.06 13.83 -4.19
N MET A 274 -3.45 13.76 -3.01
CA MET A 274 -2.30 12.88 -2.80
C MET A 274 -2.67 11.41 -2.94
N LEU A 275 -3.81 10.98 -2.39
CA LEU A 275 -4.30 9.60 -2.55
C LEU A 275 -4.63 9.27 -4.00
N VAL A 276 -5.26 10.20 -4.73
CA VAL A 276 -5.51 10.05 -6.18
C VAL A 276 -4.20 9.89 -6.95
N GLY A 277 -3.16 10.66 -6.61
CA GLY A 277 -1.84 10.51 -7.22
C GLY A 277 -1.25 9.11 -7.04
N VAL A 278 -1.33 8.56 -5.83
CA VAL A 278 -0.90 7.17 -5.54
C VAL A 278 -1.76 6.15 -6.29
N LEU A 279 -3.08 6.34 -6.33
CA LEU A 279 -3.99 5.45 -7.07
C LEU A 279 -3.69 5.44 -8.58
N VAL A 280 -3.40 6.60 -9.17
CA VAL A 280 -3.03 6.71 -10.59
C VAL A 280 -1.70 6.01 -10.86
N GLU A 281 -0.71 6.13 -9.96
CA GLU A 281 0.56 5.41 -10.07
C GLU A 281 0.35 3.88 -10.03
N VAL A 282 -0.49 3.39 -9.11
CA VAL A 282 -0.87 1.97 -9.02
C VAL A 282 -1.60 1.49 -10.27
N VAL A 283 -2.61 2.24 -10.74
CA VAL A 283 -3.37 1.90 -11.95
C VAL A 283 -2.48 1.92 -13.18
N GLY A 284 -1.54 2.85 -13.30
CA GLY A 284 -0.57 2.88 -14.39
C GLY A 284 0.35 1.65 -14.39
N ALA A 285 0.80 1.23 -13.21
CA ALA A 285 1.60 0.01 -13.07
C ALA A 285 0.79 -1.26 -13.41
N LEU A 286 -0.47 -1.34 -12.97
CA LEU A 286 -1.38 -2.43 -13.33
C LEU A 286 -1.68 -2.46 -14.83
N ALA A 287 -1.98 -1.30 -15.42
CA ALA A 287 -2.25 -1.19 -16.86
C ALA A 287 -1.05 -1.61 -17.70
N HIS A 288 0.18 -1.32 -17.28
CA HIS A 288 1.38 -1.79 -17.97
C HIS A 288 1.50 -3.31 -17.92
N ALA A 289 1.29 -3.91 -16.74
CA ALA A 289 1.35 -5.36 -16.57
C ALA A 289 0.23 -6.08 -17.35
N GLU A 290 -0.99 -5.56 -17.33
CA GLU A 290 -2.11 -6.09 -18.11
C GLU A 290 -1.87 -5.93 -19.61
N LYS A 291 -1.35 -4.79 -20.06
CA LYS A 291 -1.05 -4.57 -21.48
C LYS A 291 -0.02 -5.57 -22.01
N GLU A 292 1.02 -5.88 -21.24
CA GLU A 292 2.01 -6.89 -21.60
C GLU A 292 1.35 -8.28 -21.75
N SER A 293 0.52 -8.67 -20.77
CA SER A 293 -0.23 -9.94 -20.81
C SER A 293 -1.18 -10.04 -22.02
N ILE A 294 -1.95 -8.97 -22.31
CA ILE A 294 -2.85 -8.91 -23.47
C ILE A 294 -2.07 -9.03 -24.78
N THR A 295 -0.93 -8.34 -24.86
CA THR A 295 -0.07 -8.34 -26.05
C THR A 295 0.49 -9.73 -26.33
N VAL A 296 1.00 -10.42 -25.30
CA VAL A 296 1.46 -11.81 -25.41
C VAL A 296 0.30 -12.73 -25.82
N GLY A 297 -0.88 -12.55 -25.23
CA GLY A 297 -2.07 -13.30 -25.60
C GLY A 297 -2.47 -13.12 -27.07
N TYR A 298 -2.43 -11.89 -27.57
CA TYR A 298 -2.72 -11.57 -28.97
C TYR A 298 -1.71 -12.20 -29.94
N VAL A 299 -0.40 -12.07 -29.66
CA VAL A 299 0.64 -12.70 -30.49
C VAL A 299 0.49 -14.23 -30.47
N ALA A 300 0.23 -14.81 -29.31
CA ALA A 300 0.03 -16.26 -29.18
C ALA A 300 -1.24 -16.75 -29.90
N SER A 301 -2.34 -16.00 -29.89
CA SER A 301 -3.54 -16.36 -30.65
C SER A 301 -3.30 -16.30 -32.15
N THR A 302 -2.62 -15.26 -32.64
CA THR A 302 -2.33 -15.11 -34.08
C THR A 302 -1.40 -16.21 -34.59
N LEU A 303 -0.36 -16.55 -33.82
CA LEU A 303 0.52 -17.68 -34.12
C LEU A 303 -0.26 -19.01 -34.18
N ARG A 304 -1.17 -19.24 -33.23
CA ARG A 304 -2.01 -20.45 -33.18
C ARG A 304 -2.97 -20.53 -34.37
N ASP A 305 -3.60 -19.42 -34.75
CA ASP A 305 -4.52 -19.35 -35.89
C ASP A 305 -3.78 -19.64 -37.21
N LYS A 306 -2.57 -19.09 -37.39
CA LYS A 306 -1.75 -19.40 -38.57
C LYS A 306 -1.24 -20.82 -38.60
N MET A 307 -0.88 -21.38 -37.45
CA MET A 307 -0.45 -22.78 -37.36
C MET A 307 -1.58 -23.74 -37.76
N HIS A 308 -2.82 -23.46 -37.36
CA HIS A 308 -4.00 -24.18 -37.85
C HIS A 308 -4.18 -24.05 -39.36
N SER A 309 -3.93 -22.86 -39.94
CA SER A 309 -4.03 -22.65 -41.38
C SER A 309 -3.00 -23.43 -42.20
N HIS A 310 -1.82 -23.72 -41.63
CA HIS A 310 -0.80 -24.62 -42.20
C HIS A 310 -1.09 -26.11 -41.94
N GLY A 311 -2.21 -26.46 -41.30
CA GLY A 311 -2.60 -27.85 -41.05
C GLY A 311 -1.82 -28.53 -39.93
N HIS A 312 -1.07 -27.78 -39.11
CA HIS A 312 -0.37 -28.31 -37.95
C HIS A 312 -1.33 -28.51 -36.77
N ASP A 313 -1.21 -29.65 -36.11
CA ASP A 313 -1.93 -29.93 -34.87
C ASP A 313 -1.27 -29.19 -33.70
N VAL A 314 -2.04 -28.36 -33.00
CA VAL A 314 -1.60 -27.55 -31.85
C VAL A 314 -1.14 -28.41 -30.67
N GLU A 315 -1.60 -29.66 -30.60
CA GLU A 315 -1.23 -30.60 -29.54
C GLU A 315 0.08 -31.35 -29.86
N SER A 316 0.64 -31.19 -31.07
CA SER A 316 1.92 -31.78 -31.47
C SER A 316 3.11 -30.84 -31.15
N PRO A 317 4.25 -31.38 -30.67
CA PRO A 317 5.43 -30.57 -30.40
C PRO A 317 6.00 -29.99 -31.70
N LEU A 318 6.26 -28.69 -31.72
CA LEU A 318 6.85 -28.03 -32.90
C LEU A 318 8.34 -28.34 -32.99
N SER A 319 8.78 -28.70 -34.20
CA SER A 319 10.22 -28.73 -34.48
C SER A 319 10.79 -27.31 -34.54
N LYS A 320 12.08 -27.19 -34.23
CA LYS A 320 12.79 -25.91 -34.31
C LYS A 320 12.67 -25.26 -35.70
N ALA A 321 12.72 -26.06 -36.76
CA ALA A 321 12.59 -25.60 -38.14
C ALA A 321 11.17 -25.08 -38.44
N GLU A 322 10.13 -25.80 -38.00
CA GLU A 322 8.73 -25.37 -38.17
C GLU A 322 8.45 -24.04 -37.49
N LEU A 323 8.96 -23.84 -36.27
CA LEU A 323 8.77 -22.58 -35.56
C LEU A 323 9.52 -21.43 -36.24
N GLN A 324 10.72 -21.68 -36.79
CA GLN A 324 11.47 -20.69 -37.55
C GLN A 324 10.74 -20.29 -38.83
N ASP A 325 10.21 -21.26 -39.58
CA ASP A 325 9.41 -20.99 -40.78
C ASP A 325 8.13 -20.21 -40.46
N LEU A 326 7.47 -20.53 -39.34
CA LEU A 326 6.29 -19.80 -38.87
C LEU A 326 6.61 -18.33 -38.51
N LEU A 327 7.74 -18.09 -37.85
CA LEU A 327 8.19 -16.74 -37.48
C LEU A 327 8.66 -15.90 -38.68
N LEU A 328 8.95 -16.53 -39.83
CA LEU A 328 9.32 -15.88 -41.08
C LEU A 328 8.10 -15.57 -41.98
N ASP A 329 6.89 -15.98 -41.59
CA ASP A 329 5.66 -15.66 -42.31
C ASP A 329 5.42 -14.13 -42.31
N PRO A 330 5.12 -13.51 -43.47
CA PRO A 330 4.99 -12.06 -43.58
C PRO A 330 3.89 -11.46 -42.71
N GLU A 331 2.78 -12.17 -42.46
CA GLU A 331 1.71 -11.69 -41.57
C GLU A 331 2.16 -11.71 -40.11
N ILE A 332 2.91 -12.74 -39.71
CA ILE A 332 3.45 -12.87 -38.35
C ILE A 332 4.55 -11.84 -38.10
N LEU A 333 5.43 -11.61 -39.09
CA LEU A 333 6.45 -10.56 -39.04
C LEU A 333 5.82 -9.18 -38.87
N GLU A 334 4.73 -8.89 -39.59
CA GLU A 334 3.99 -7.63 -39.45
C GLU A 334 3.43 -7.48 -38.03
N VAL A 335 2.80 -8.52 -37.49
CA VAL A 335 2.24 -8.53 -36.13
C VAL A 335 3.34 -8.36 -35.07
N LEU A 336 4.44 -9.10 -35.17
CA LEU A 336 5.58 -8.99 -34.25
C LEU A 336 6.21 -7.59 -34.31
N SER A 337 6.35 -7.02 -35.50
CA SER A 337 6.86 -5.66 -35.68
C SER A 337 5.92 -4.59 -35.11
N SER A 338 4.59 -4.79 -35.24
CA SER A 338 3.58 -3.86 -34.69
C SER A 338 3.61 -3.80 -33.16
N VAL A 339 4.07 -4.88 -32.52
CA VAL A 339 4.25 -5.02 -31.07
C VAL A 339 5.65 -4.58 -30.61
N GLN A 340 6.53 -4.15 -31.54
CA GLN A 340 7.92 -3.80 -31.27
C GLN A 340 8.77 -4.99 -30.78
N VAL A 341 8.41 -6.22 -31.17
CA VAL A 341 9.24 -7.40 -30.93
C VAL A 341 10.37 -7.42 -31.96
N ASP A 342 11.61 -7.43 -31.47
CA ASP A 342 12.78 -7.67 -32.33
C ASP A 342 12.81 -9.15 -32.74
N VAL A 343 12.45 -9.41 -33.99
CA VAL A 343 12.39 -10.76 -34.57
C VAL A 343 13.77 -11.43 -34.56
N VAL A 344 14.85 -10.66 -34.73
CA VAL A 344 16.21 -11.22 -34.75
C VAL A 344 16.58 -11.72 -33.35
N ALA A 345 16.35 -10.91 -32.33
CA ALA A 345 16.55 -11.31 -30.94
C ALA A 345 15.64 -12.48 -30.54
N LEU A 346 14.39 -12.49 -31.02
CA LEU A 346 13.45 -13.59 -30.79
C LEU A 346 13.98 -14.92 -31.38
N MET A 347 14.55 -14.90 -32.58
CA MET A 347 15.13 -16.10 -33.21
C MET A 347 16.33 -16.65 -32.43
N GLU A 348 17.16 -15.79 -31.85
CA GLU A 348 18.24 -16.21 -30.95
C GLU A 348 17.70 -16.84 -29.67
N LEU A 349 16.66 -16.25 -29.07
CA LEU A 349 16.00 -16.80 -27.88
C LEU A 349 15.37 -18.16 -28.14
N VAL A 350 14.73 -18.34 -29.31
CA VAL A 350 14.19 -19.63 -29.74
C VAL A 350 15.31 -20.68 -29.84
N ASN A 351 16.47 -20.32 -30.41
CA ASN A 351 17.60 -21.24 -30.49
C ASN A 351 18.05 -21.70 -29.10
N ILE A 352 18.21 -20.77 -28.17
CA ILE A 352 18.62 -21.07 -26.78
C ILE A 352 17.56 -21.93 -26.08
N ALA A 353 16.27 -21.62 -26.27
CA ALA A 353 15.17 -22.36 -25.66
C ALA A 353 15.14 -23.83 -26.11
N TYR A 354 15.34 -24.12 -27.40
CA TYR A 354 15.42 -25.48 -27.91
C TYR A 354 16.69 -26.22 -27.44
N GLU A 355 17.84 -25.55 -27.36
CA GLU A 355 19.06 -26.15 -26.79
C GLU A 355 18.89 -26.55 -25.32
N ASP A 356 18.20 -25.74 -24.52
CA ASP A 356 17.89 -26.05 -23.13
C ASP A 356 16.82 -27.13 -22.98
N ALA A 357 15.83 -27.17 -23.87
CA ALA A 357 14.82 -28.23 -23.92
C ALA A 357 15.46 -29.60 -24.22
N GLU A 358 16.40 -29.66 -25.17
CA GLU A 358 17.17 -30.86 -25.50
C GLU A 358 18.01 -31.36 -24.30
N ARG A 359 18.64 -30.44 -23.54
CA ARG A 359 19.38 -30.80 -22.31
C ARG A 359 18.49 -31.33 -21.19
N SER A 360 17.23 -30.87 -21.16
CA SER A 360 16.27 -31.19 -20.10
C SER A 360 15.39 -32.40 -20.42
N GLY A 361 15.41 -32.89 -21.67
CA GLY A 361 14.52 -33.95 -22.15
C GLY A 361 13.05 -33.53 -22.26
N ALA A 362 12.78 -32.22 -22.33
CA ALA A 362 11.42 -31.65 -22.37
C ALA A 362 11.00 -31.35 -23.81
N SER A 363 9.73 -31.61 -24.15
CA SER A 363 9.13 -31.20 -25.42
C SER A 363 8.47 -29.82 -25.28
N MET A 364 8.69 -28.92 -26.25
CA MET A 364 8.06 -27.59 -26.25
C MET A 364 6.68 -27.62 -26.91
N ASN A 365 5.63 -27.50 -26.09
CA ASN A 365 4.25 -27.30 -26.53
C ASN A 365 3.82 -25.88 -26.18
N PHE A 366 2.94 -25.27 -26.98
CA PHE A 366 2.36 -23.96 -26.63
C PHE A 366 1.41 -24.07 -25.44
N GLU A 367 1.68 -23.31 -24.38
CA GLU A 367 0.81 -23.23 -23.20
C GLU A 367 -0.57 -22.64 -23.58
N ARG A 368 -1.66 -23.14 -22.97
CA ARG A 368 -3.01 -22.62 -23.23
C ARG A 368 -3.17 -21.24 -22.57
N PRO A 369 -3.86 -20.28 -23.21
CA PRO A 369 -4.13 -19.00 -22.58
C PRO A 369 -4.96 -19.20 -21.29
N PRO A 370 -4.67 -18.44 -20.23
CA PRO A 370 -5.40 -18.54 -18.97
C PRO A 370 -6.89 -18.27 -19.21
N GLY A 371 -7.74 -19.27 -18.95
CA GLY A 371 -9.21 -19.17 -19.06
C GLY A 371 -9.89 -20.09 -20.09
N THR A 372 -9.14 -20.78 -20.96
CA THR A 372 -9.74 -21.75 -21.90
C THR A 372 -9.97 -23.10 -21.23
N LYS A 373 -11.19 -23.33 -20.75
CA LYS A 373 -11.62 -24.65 -20.24
C LYS A 373 -11.65 -25.66 -21.39
N SER A 374 -11.04 -26.82 -21.15
CA SER A 374 -11.14 -28.00 -22.02
C SER A 374 -12.62 -28.38 -22.21
N VAL A 375 -13.15 -28.14 -23.40
CA VAL A 375 -14.32 -28.87 -23.88
C VAL A 375 -13.77 -30.20 -24.41
N ARG A 376 -13.88 -31.26 -23.60
CA ARG A 376 -13.78 -32.62 -24.13
C ARG A 376 -15.04 -32.85 -24.96
N ILE A 377 -14.87 -33.08 -26.25
CA ILE A 377 -15.89 -33.77 -27.05
C ILE A 377 -15.66 -35.26 -26.86
#